data_AF-J1JS51-F1
#
_entry.id   AF-J1JS51-F1
#
_cell.length_a   1.000
_cell.length_b   1.000
_cell.length_c   1.000
_cell.angle_alpha   90.00
_cell.angle_beta   90.00
_cell.angle_gamma   90.00
#
_symmetry.space_group_name_H-M   'P 1'
#
loop_
_entity.id
_entity.type
_entity.pdbx_description
1 polymer ?
#
loop_
_entity_poly.entity_id
_entity_poly.type
_entity_poly.pdbx_seq_one_letter_code
_entity_poly.pdbx_strand_id
1 'polypeptide(L)' 'MGGGVGISLYGSHRIVTENTVFAMPEGAIGFSPDVGASFFLPSLPNHFGIYLALTGTRIKWGDCLNFRVSNTCHS' A
#
# COMPACT_ATOMS: atom_id res chain seq x y z
N MET A 1 -2.00 3.15 -7.85
CA MET A 1 -3.05 2.21 -7.41
C MET A 1 -2.77 0.89 -8.08
N GLY A 2 -2.60 -0.18 -7.29
CA GLY A 2 -2.18 -1.50 -7.73
C GLY A 2 -0.71 -1.64 -8.15
N GLY A 3 -0.40 -1.70 -9.44
CA GLY A 3 0.98 -1.98 -9.88
C GLY A 3 2.04 -0.94 -9.50
N GLY A 4 1.66 0.34 -9.42
CA GLY A 4 2.56 1.39 -8.91
C GLY A 4 2.90 1.21 -7.42
N VAL A 5 1.99 0.59 -6.66
CA VAL A 5 2.21 0.28 -5.24
C VAL A 5 3.21 -0.86 -5.09
N GLY A 6 3.05 -1.94 -5.86
CA GLY A 6 4.00 -3.06 -5.86
C GLY A 6 5.43 -2.58 -6.14
N ILE A 7 5.62 -1.76 -7.18
CA ILE A 7 6.94 -1.25 -7.57
C ILE A 7 7.53 -0.31 -6.50
N SER A 8 6.73 0.63 -5.96
CA SER A 8 7.23 1.59 -4.96
C SER A 8 7.56 0.94 -3.61
N LEU A 9 6.93 -0.18 -3.27
CA LEU A 9 7.17 -0.90 -2.02
C LEU A 9 8.52 -1.63 -1.96
N TYR A 10 9.02 -2.10 -3.12
CA TYR A 10 10.36 -2.71 -3.22
C TYR A 10 11.50 -1.68 -3.23
N GLY A 11 11.19 -0.39 -3.38
CA GLY A 11 12.17 0.68 -3.26
C GLY A 11 12.68 0.86 -1.83
N SER A 12 14.00 1.06 -1.68
CA SER A 12 14.65 1.39 -0.40
C SER A 12 14.16 2.72 0.18
N HIS A 13 13.64 3.61 -0.67
CA HIS A 13 13.12 4.92 -0.30
C HIS A 13 11.67 5.04 -0.76
N ARG A 14 10.78 5.18 0.22
CA ARG A 14 9.34 5.25 0.04
C ARG A 14 8.88 6.61 0.54
N ILE A 15 8.66 7.52 -0.39
CA ILE A 15 8.29 8.91 -0.12
C ILE A 15 6.80 9.08 -0.38
N VAL A 16 6.07 9.64 0.58
CA VAL A 16 4.66 10.01 0.41
C VAL A 16 4.49 11.53 0.50
N THR A 17 3.57 12.06 -0.30
CA THR A 17 3.19 13.48 -0.30
C THR A 17 1.72 13.65 0.08
N GLU A 18 1.28 14.88 0.34
CA GLU A 18 -0.10 15.18 0.75
C GLU A 18 -1.18 14.68 -0.24
N ASN A 19 -0.82 14.60 -1.52
CA ASN A 19 -1.69 14.11 -2.60
C ASN A 19 -1.58 12.59 -2.83
N THR A 20 -0.77 11.88 -2.05
CA THR A 20 -0.66 10.42 -2.21
C THR A 20 -1.90 9.71 -1.70
N VAL A 21 -2.47 8.91 -2.59
CA VAL A 21 -3.58 8.01 -2.31
C VAL A 21 -3.12 6.60 -2.63
N PHE A 22 -3.11 5.76 -1.60
CA PHE A 22 -2.76 4.36 -1.70
C PHE A 22 -4.03 3.51 -1.71
N ALA A 23 -4.12 2.57 -2.63
CA ALA A 23 -5.23 1.63 -2.69
C ALA A 23 -4.80 0.39 -3.47
N MET A 24 -5.31 -0.75 -3.04
CA MET A 24 -5.22 -2.02 -3.76
C MET A 24 -6.62 -2.45 -4.23
N PRO A 25 -7.18 -1.84 -5.29
CA PRO A 25 -8.49 -2.21 -5.80
C PRO A 25 -8.51 -3.59 -6.50
N GLU A 26 -7.38 -4.30 -6.60
CA GLU A 26 -7.29 -5.60 -7.29
C GLU A 26 -8.22 -6.67 -6.70
N GLY A 27 -8.31 -6.74 -5.36
CA GLY A 27 -9.21 -7.69 -4.69
C GLY A 27 -10.69 -7.43 -4.99
N ALA A 28 -11.07 -6.16 -5.23
CA ALA A 28 -12.44 -5.79 -5.55
C ALA A 28 -12.87 -6.19 -6.98
N ILE A 29 -11.92 -6.44 -7.89
CA ILE A 29 -12.18 -6.91 -9.26
C ILE A 29 -11.91 -8.42 -9.43
N GLY A 30 -11.67 -9.15 -8.34
CA GLY A 30 -11.34 -10.58 -8.38
C GLY A 30 -9.92 -10.88 -8.87
N PHE A 31 -9.04 -9.88 -8.91
CA PHE A 31 -7.64 -10.05 -9.29
C PHE A 31 -6.78 -10.21 -8.03
N SER A 32 -5.75 -11.06 -8.11
CA SER A 32 -4.81 -11.20 -7.00
C SER A 32 -4.06 -9.87 -6.80
N PRO A 33 -3.80 -9.44 -5.55
CA PRO A 33 -3.01 -8.23 -5.31
C PRO A 33 -1.68 -8.29 -6.07
N ASP A 34 -1.40 -7.24 -6.83
CA ASP A 34 -0.40 -7.22 -7.90
C ASP A 34 1.04 -7.30 -7.39
N VAL A 35 1.96 -7.73 -8.27
CA VAL A 35 3.44 -7.62 -8.17
C VAL A 35 3.98 -7.74 -6.73
N GLY A 36 3.79 -8.91 -6.10
CA GLY A 36 4.44 -9.24 -4.83
C GLY A 36 3.84 -8.60 -3.58
N ALA A 37 2.68 -7.96 -3.69
CA ALA A 37 1.95 -7.48 -2.54
C ALA A 37 1.63 -8.61 -1.53
N SER A 38 1.40 -9.85 -1.98
CA SER A 38 1.25 -11.02 -1.10
C SER A 38 2.46 -11.29 -0.18
N PHE A 39 3.66 -10.79 -0.51
CA PHE A 39 4.87 -10.89 0.32
C PHE A 39 5.00 -9.74 1.32
N PHE A 40 4.63 -8.52 0.90
CA PHE A 40 4.76 -7.32 1.73
C PHE A 40 3.54 -7.06 2.64
N LEU A 41 2.33 -7.31 2.16
CA LEU A 41 1.07 -7.11 2.88
C LEU A 41 0.97 -7.85 4.23
N PRO A 42 1.43 -9.11 4.38
CA PRO A 42 1.43 -9.80 5.68
C PRO A 42 2.52 -9.29 6.64
N SER A 43 3.56 -8.63 6.11
CA SER A 43 4.62 -8.01 6.91
C SER A 43 4.21 -6.63 7.46
N LEU A 44 3.08 -6.09 7.01
CA LEU A 44 2.55 -4.84 7.53
C LEU A 44 1.99 -5.03 8.96
N PRO A 45 2.22 -4.05 9.86
CA PRO A 45 1.69 -4.11 11.21
C PRO A 45 0.16 -4.18 11.19
N ASN A 46 -0.39 -4.92 12.15
CA ASN A 46 -1.82 -5.05 12.40
C ASN A 46 -2.65 -5.67 11.26
N HIS A 47 -2.05 -6.54 10.43
CA HIS A 47 -2.73 -7.21 9.31
C HIS A 47 -3.38 -6.23 8.31
N PHE A 48 -2.91 -4.98 8.31
CA PHE A 48 -3.52 -3.91 7.53
C PHE A 48 -3.40 -4.17 6.02
N GLY A 49 -2.38 -4.90 5.59
CA GLY A 49 -2.27 -5.35 4.21
C GLY A 49 -3.39 -6.31 3.79
N ILE A 50 -3.81 -7.23 4.67
CA ILE A 50 -4.93 -8.14 4.37
C ILE A 50 -6.24 -7.34 4.29
N TYR A 51 -6.43 -6.38 5.19
CA TYR A 51 -7.58 -5.47 5.14
C TYR A 51 -7.66 -4.72 3.80
N LEU A 52 -6.54 -4.14 3.36
CA LEU A 52 -6.46 -3.42 2.08
C LEU A 52 -6.70 -4.35 0.88
N ALA A 53 -6.17 -5.57 0.93
CA ALA A 53 -6.35 -6.55 -0.14
C ALA A 53 -7.82 -7.03 -0.27
N LEU A 54 -8.53 -7.19 0.85
CA LEU A 54 -9.92 -7.65 0.85
C LEU A 54 -10.91 -6.55 0.55
N THR A 55 -10.70 -5.36 1.12
CA THR A 55 -11.67 -4.25 1.04
C THR A 55 -11.42 -3.32 -0.13
N GLY A 56 -10.20 -3.28 -0.67
CA GLY A 56 -9.81 -2.34 -1.71
C GLY A 56 -9.91 -0.87 -1.29
N THR A 57 -9.97 -0.58 0.02
CA THR A 57 -10.15 0.78 0.52
C THR A 57 -8.98 1.68 0.14
N ARG A 58 -9.31 2.94 -0.12
CA ARG A 58 -8.32 4.00 -0.38
C ARG A 58 -7.86 4.59 0.94
N ILE A 59 -6.56 4.63 1.15
CA ILE A 59 -5.90 5.23 2.31
C ILE A 59 -5.05 6.42 1.88
N LYS A 60 -4.86 7.37 2.79
CA LYS A 60 -4.09 8.59 2.55
C LYS A 60 -2.67 8.45 3.08
N TRP A 61 -1.84 9.44 2.77
CA TRP A 61 -0.44 9.55 3.22
C TRP A 61 -0.25 9.34 4.75
N GLY A 62 -1.18 9.80 5.58
CA GLY A 62 -1.11 9.66 7.04
C GLY A 62 -1.15 8.19 7.49
N ASP A 63 -2.02 7.39 6.89
CA ASP A 63 -2.09 5.95 7.13
C ASP A 63 -0.84 5.24 6.58
N CYS A 64 -0.34 5.66 5.42
CA CYS A 64 0.89 5.11 4.83
C CYS A 64 2.11 5.25 5.76
N LEU A 65 2.19 6.35 6.52
CA LEU A 65 3.24 6.54 7.53
C LEU A 65 3.00 5.67 8.76
N ASN A 66 1.76 5.62 9.24
CA ASN A 66 1.40 4.90 10.45
C ASN A 66 1.62 3.38 10.30
N PHE A 67 1.33 2.84 9.12
CA PHE A 67 1.51 1.42 8.80
C PHE A 67 2.89 1.08 8.21
N ARG A 68 3.86 2.02 8.22
CA ARG A 68 5.22 1.82 7.67
C ARG A 68 5.25 1.40 6.20
N VAL A 69 4.22 1.79 5.44
CA VAL A 69 4.20 1.68 3.98
C VAL A 69 5.22 2.66 3.38
N SER A 70 5.46 3.79 4.06
CA SER A 70 6.43 4.83 3.66
C SER A 70 7.40 5.18 4.79
N ASN A 71 8.60 5.63 4.43
CA ASN A 71 9.65 6.00 5.39
C ASN A 71 9.74 7.51 5.61
N THR A 72 9.37 8.31 4.61
CA THR A 72 9.47 9.78 4.67
C THR A 72 8.25 10.45 4.06
N CYS A 73 7.84 11.56 4.69
CA CYS A 73 6.83 12.47 4.15
C CYS A 73 7.55 13.64 3.49
N HIS A 74 7.15 14.02 2.28
CA HIS A 74 7.53 15.28 1.68
C HIS A 74 6.26 16.10 1.43
N SER A 75 6.19 17.27 2.06
CA SER A 75 5.18 18.29 1.80
C SER A 75 5.38 18.90 0.42
#